data_AF-A0A831PET8-F1
#
_entry.id   AF-A0A831PET8-F1
#
_cell.length_a   1.000
_cell.length_b   1.000
_cell.length_c   1.000
_cell.angle_alpha   90.00
_cell.angle_beta   90.00
_cell.angle_gamma   90.00
#
_symmetry.space_group_name_H-M   'P 1'
#
loop_
_entity.id
_entity.type
_entity.pdbx_description
1 polymer ?
#
loop_
_entity_poly.entity_id
_entity_poly.type
_entity_poly.pdbx_seq_one_letter_code
_entity_poly.pdbx_strand_id
1 'polypeptide(L)'
;MGREDAMIDEQLVHIVESRAEAIAGQWAKEIRASRYTPTYSRFSHAELTERSRRVYENLGNWLDMDTGSDEIGREYAQLGRTRYMEGFPLSEILYGLHITKKVVWRHIMSSGLLNSALEIYRALDLIVRLFHFYDLAAFFIARGYQDALYLALKRESRDTSLSLEEVLRGEMPVEPLITSQQATARSWLESWNLFKTR
;
A
#
# COMPACT_ATOMS: atom_id res chain seq x y z
N MET A 1 26.39 -12.14 -3.86
CA MET A 1 25.93 -11.20 -2.81
C MET A 1 26.95 -11.21 -1.69
N GLY A 2 27.35 -10.04 -1.21
CA GLY A 2 28.34 -9.93 -0.13
C GLY A 2 27.70 -10.23 1.23
N ARG A 3 28.48 -10.71 2.20
CA ARG A 3 28.02 -10.95 3.58
C ARG A 3 27.40 -9.71 4.24
N GLU A 4 27.77 -8.50 3.79
CA GLU A 4 27.26 -7.25 4.34
C GLU A 4 25.80 -6.96 3.95
N ASP A 5 25.36 -7.32 2.74
CA ASP A 5 23.99 -7.07 2.28
C ASP A 5 22.97 -7.88 3.09
N ALA A 6 23.28 -9.15 3.36
CA ALA A 6 22.46 -10.03 4.19
C ALA A 6 22.29 -9.51 5.63
N MET A 7 23.32 -8.89 6.20
CA MET A 7 23.26 -8.34 7.57
C MET A 7 22.36 -7.11 7.69
N ILE A 8 22.19 -6.33 6.62
CA ILE A 8 21.36 -5.11 6.64
C ILE A 8 19.87 -5.47 6.46
N ASP A 9 19.59 -6.45 5.61
CA ASP A 9 18.24 -7.01 5.45
C ASP A 9 17.72 -7.60 6.76
N GLU A 10 18.56 -8.41 7.42
CA GLU A 10 18.27 -8.94 8.75
C GLU A 10 18.02 -7.83 9.79
N GLN A 11 18.74 -6.71 9.73
CA GLN A 11 18.56 -5.60 10.66
C GLN A 11 17.22 -4.89 10.51
N LEU A 12 16.74 -4.62 9.29
CA LEU A 12 15.45 -3.94 9.10
C LEU A 12 14.27 -4.85 9.38
N VAL A 13 14.35 -6.11 8.95
CA VAL A 13 13.38 -7.15 9.32
C VAL A 13 13.30 -7.24 10.84
N HIS A 14 14.45 -7.34 11.52
CA HIS A 14 14.50 -7.37 12.97
C HIS A 14 13.93 -6.10 13.62
N ILE A 15 14.18 -4.90 13.07
CA ILE A 15 13.61 -3.64 13.57
C ILE A 15 12.08 -3.65 13.47
N VAL A 16 11.52 -4.15 12.38
CA VAL A 16 10.06 -4.19 12.19
C VAL A 16 9.44 -5.27 13.07
N GLU A 17 10.02 -6.48 13.11
CA GLU A 17 9.51 -7.59 13.91
C GLU A 17 9.60 -7.31 15.41
N SER A 18 10.75 -6.84 15.91
CA SER A 18 10.95 -6.53 17.34
C SER A 18 10.05 -5.41 17.85
N ARG A 19 9.50 -4.59 16.94
CA ARG A 19 8.60 -3.48 17.25
C ARG A 19 7.20 -3.68 16.69
N ALA A 20 6.86 -4.87 16.18
CA ALA A 20 5.61 -5.12 15.47
C ALA A 20 4.37 -4.72 16.28
N GLU A 21 4.36 -5.02 17.59
CA GLU A 21 3.27 -4.63 18.50
C GLU A 21 3.14 -3.11 18.63
N ALA A 22 4.25 -2.39 18.79
CA ALA A 22 4.25 -0.94 18.92
C ALA A 22 3.84 -0.26 17.59
N ILE A 23 4.31 -0.79 16.46
CA ILE A 23 3.94 -0.34 15.11
C ILE A 23 2.44 -0.58 14.89
N ALA A 24 1.92 -1.77 15.21
CA ALA A 24 0.52 -2.14 15.07
C ALA A 24 -0.39 -1.25 15.93
N GLY A 25 -0.03 -1.03 17.21
CA GLY A 25 -0.76 -0.13 18.10
C GLY A 25 -0.75 1.33 17.61
N GLN A 26 0.39 1.83 17.11
CA GLN A 26 0.45 3.17 16.54
C GLN A 26 -0.40 3.30 15.27
N TRP A 27 -0.37 2.30 14.39
CA TRP A 27 -1.22 2.26 13.21
C TRP A 27 -2.71 2.26 13.56
N ALA A 28 -3.14 1.39 14.49
CA ALA A 28 -4.52 1.29 14.92
C ALA A 28 -5.02 2.60 15.56
N LYS A 29 -4.14 3.35 16.23
CA LYS A 29 -4.45 4.69 16.73
C LYS A 29 -4.59 5.71 15.60
N GLU A 30 -3.64 5.76 14.66
CA GLU A 30 -3.65 6.73 13.55
C GLU A 30 -4.85 6.51 12.60
N ILE A 31 -5.16 5.25 12.26
CA ILE A 31 -6.22 4.95 11.29
C ILE A 31 -7.63 5.23 11.85
N ARG A 32 -7.86 4.99 13.15
CA ARG A 32 -9.14 5.32 13.80
C ARG A 32 -9.35 6.82 13.96
N ALA A 33 -8.27 7.58 14.11
CA ALA A 33 -8.33 9.04 14.28
C ALA A 33 -8.44 9.79 12.94
N SER A 34 -8.20 9.12 11.82
CA SER A 34 -8.17 9.75 10.49
C SER A 34 -9.57 9.95 9.91
N ARG A 35 -9.86 11.19 9.49
CA ARG A 35 -11.09 11.54 8.76
C ARG A 35 -11.21 10.88 7.38
N TYR A 36 -10.10 10.36 6.85
CA TYR A 36 -10.04 9.71 5.54
C TYR A 36 -10.31 8.21 5.61
N THR A 37 -10.49 7.66 6.81
CA THR A 37 -10.69 6.23 7.05
C THR A 37 -11.87 5.96 7.99
N PRO A 38 -13.06 6.55 7.75
CA PRO A 38 -14.20 6.44 8.65
C PRO A 38 -14.71 4.99 8.80
N THR A 39 -14.58 4.12 7.79
CA THR A 39 -15.01 2.72 7.87
C THR A 39 -14.21 1.94 8.91
N TYR A 40 -12.95 2.28 9.13
CA TYR A 40 -12.10 1.65 10.15
C TYR A 40 -12.57 1.92 11.59
N SER A 41 -13.36 2.98 11.83
CA SER A 41 -13.89 3.30 13.17
C SER A 41 -14.85 2.25 13.73
N ARG A 42 -15.40 1.39 12.86
CA ARG A 42 -16.31 0.28 13.21
C ARG A 42 -15.61 -0.85 13.97
N PHE A 43 -14.28 -0.91 13.89
CA PHE A 43 -13.48 -1.96 14.52
C PHE A 43 -12.86 -1.44 15.82
N SER A 44 -12.77 -2.32 16.80
CA SER A 44 -12.06 -2.04 18.04
C SER A 44 -10.56 -1.84 17.78
N HIS A 45 -9.88 -1.17 18.72
CA HIS A 45 -8.44 -1.01 18.65
C HIS A 45 -7.73 -2.37 18.56
N ALA A 46 -8.14 -3.35 19.36
CA ALA A 46 -7.56 -4.68 19.37
C ALA A 46 -7.71 -5.41 18.02
N GLU A 47 -8.90 -5.34 17.40
CA GLU A 47 -9.12 -5.94 16.08
C GLU A 47 -8.23 -5.30 15.00
N LEU A 48 -8.07 -3.98 15.05
CA LEU A 48 -7.20 -3.26 14.11
C LEU A 48 -5.73 -3.57 14.35
N THR A 49 -5.29 -3.63 15.60
CA THR A 49 -3.94 -4.04 15.97
C THR A 49 -3.65 -5.43 15.40
N GLU A 50 -4.53 -6.41 15.61
CA GLU A 50 -4.34 -7.77 15.08
C GLU A 50 -4.36 -7.80 13.55
N ARG A 51 -5.28 -7.07 12.91
CA ARG A 51 -5.31 -6.94 11.43
C ARG A 51 -4.01 -6.37 10.88
N SER A 52 -3.40 -5.40 11.56
CA SER A 52 -2.14 -4.78 11.15
C SER A 52 -0.92 -5.65 11.45
N ARG A 53 -0.94 -6.39 12.56
CA ARG A 53 0.14 -7.32 12.96
C ARG A 53 0.45 -8.30 11.85
N ARG A 54 -0.59 -8.89 11.23
CA ARG A 54 -0.46 -9.80 10.07
C ARG A 54 0.25 -9.16 8.87
N VAL A 55 0.05 -7.86 8.63
CA VAL A 55 0.72 -7.14 7.54
C VAL A 55 2.22 -6.99 7.83
N TYR A 56 2.60 -6.82 9.10
CA TYR A 56 4.00 -6.71 9.52
C TYR A 56 4.71 -8.06 9.59
N GLU A 57 4.02 -9.14 9.96
CA GLU A 57 4.55 -10.51 9.83
C GLU A 57 4.89 -10.83 8.37
N ASN A 58 4.01 -10.45 7.45
CA ASN A 58 4.26 -10.67 6.02
C ASN A 58 5.37 -9.77 5.46
N LEU A 59 5.73 -8.67 6.13
CA LEU A 59 6.83 -7.80 5.68
C LEU A 59 8.19 -8.49 5.83
N GLY A 60 8.39 -9.28 6.89
CA GLY A 60 9.63 -10.06 7.08
C GLY A 60 9.85 -11.05 5.93
N ASN A 61 8.80 -11.81 5.59
CA ASN A 61 8.82 -12.72 4.44
C ASN A 61 9.07 -11.97 3.12
N TRP A 62 8.51 -10.77 2.95
CA TRP A 62 8.66 -10.02 1.71
C TRP A 62 10.06 -9.49 1.46
N LEU A 63 10.72 -9.06 2.54
CA LEU A 63 12.08 -8.54 2.46
C LEU A 63 13.09 -9.66 2.21
N ASP A 64 12.68 -10.91 2.41
CA ASP A 64 13.43 -12.07 1.94
C ASP A 64 13.40 -12.14 0.40
N MET A 65 14.59 -12.25 -0.18
CA MET A 65 14.82 -12.17 -1.63
C MET A 65 14.18 -13.32 -2.41
N ASP A 66 13.78 -14.39 -1.72
CA ASP A 66 13.14 -15.57 -2.30
C ASP A 66 11.61 -15.45 -2.44
N THR A 67 10.99 -14.43 -1.86
CA THR A 67 9.53 -14.21 -1.98
C THR A 67 9.19 -13.59 -3.34
N GLY A 68 8.70 -14.42 -4.25
CA GLY A 68 8.31 -13.99 -5.60
C GLY A 68 7.11 -13.04 -5.60
N SER A 69 7.13 -12.05 -6.51
CA SER A 69 6.07 -11.05 -6.74
C SER A 69 4.66 -11.66 -6.91
N ASP A 70 4.58 -12.93 -7.33
CA ASP A 70 3.33 -13.67 -7.47
C ASP A 70 2.64 -14.00 -6.14
N GLU A 71 3.39 -14.33 -5.08
CA GLU A 71 2.81 -14.66 -3.77
C GLU A 71 2.16 -13.44 -3.13
N ILE A 72 2.91 -12.36 -3.18
CA ILE A 72 2.56 -11.01 -2.77
C ILE A 72 1.30 -10.57 -3.51
N GLY A 73 1.29 -10.76 -4.83
CA GLY A 73 0.16 -10.41 -5.65
C GLY A 73 -1.11 -11.16 -5.27
N ARG A 74 -1.01 -12.46 -4.97
CA ARG A 74 -2.15 -13.26 -4.49
C ARG A 74 -2.68 -12.75 -3.17
N GLU A 75 -1.81 -12.53 -2.17
CA GLU A 75 -2.21 -12.07 -0.85
C GLU A 75 -2.91 -10.70 -0.89
N TYR A 76 -2.28 -9.72 -1.53
CA TYR A 76 -2.79 -8.35 -1.57
C TYR A 76 -4.03 -8.20 -2.47
N ALA A 77 -4.14 -9.00 -3.54
CA ALA A 77 -5.39 -9.09 -4.29
C ALA A 77 -6.51 -9.72 -3.46
N GLN A 78 -6.22 -10.75 -2.67
CA GLN A 78 -7.21 -11.33 -1.77
C GLN A 78 -7.64 -10.35 -0.68
N LEU A 79 -6.72 -9.54 -0.15
CA LEU A 79 -7.05 -8.46 0.77
C LEU A 79 -8.00 -7.43 0.13
N GLY A 80 -7.73 -7.01 -1.11
CA GLY A 80 -8.61 -6.12 -1.87
C GLY A 80 -10.03 -6.67 -2.02
N ARG A 81 -10.15 -7.94 -2.42
CA ARG A 81 -11.45 -8.65 -2.54
C ARG A 81 -12.19 -8.68 -1.20
N THR A 82 -11.47 -9.04 -0.14
CA THR A 82 -12.05 -9.16 1.21
C THR A 82 -12.57 -7.81 1.70
N ARG A 83 -11.82 -6.73 1.49
CA ARG A 83 -12.22 -5.39 1.91
C ARG A 83 -13.41 -4.85 1.11
N TYR A 84 -13.52 -5.18 -0.18
CA TYR A 84 -14.73 -4.91 -0.95
C TYR A 84 -15.95 -5.61 -0.32
N MET A 85 -15.84 -6.90 0.00
CA MET A 85 -16.93 -7.66 0.64
C MET A 85 -17.30 -7.14 2.03
N GLU A 86 -16.33 -6.58 2.76
CA GLU A 86 -16.56 -5.90 4.05
C GLU A 86 -17.18 -4.49 3.89
N GLY A 87 -17.34 -3.98 2.65
CA GLY A 87 -17.94 -2.69 2.36
C GLY A 87 -17.02 -1.48 2.55
N PHE A 88 -15.70 -1.68 2.50
CA PHE A 88 -14.75 -0.57 2.51
C PHE A 88 -14.71 0.16 1.17
N PRO A 89 -14.61 1.49 1.14
CA PRO A 89 -14.18 2.22 -0.05
C PRO A 89 -12.71 1.94 -0.37
N LEU A 90 -12.36 1.76 -1.64
CA LEU A 90 -10.97 1.53 -2.07
C LEU A 90 -10.01 2.61 -1.57
N SER A 91 -10.45 3.88 -1.58
CA SER A 91 -9.65 5.02 -1.12
C SER A 91 -9.24 4.90 0.35
N GLU A 92 -10.13 4.39 1.21
CA GLU A 92 -9.81 4.16 2.63
C GLU A 92 -8.74 3.07 2.81
N ILE A 93 -8.79 2.02 1.98
CA ILE A 93 -7.83 0.91 2.03
C ILE A 93 -6.44 1.42 1.63
N LEU A 94 -6.35 2.17 0.53
CA LEU A 94 -5.10 2.77 0.06
C LEU A 94 -4.55 3.79 1.06
N TYR A 95 -5.42 4.57 1.71
CA TYR A 95 -5.01 5.47 2.79
C TYR A 95 -4.51 4.69 4.01
N GLY A 96 -5.15 3.57 4.36
CA GLY A 96 -4.68 2.66 5.40
C GLY A 96 -3.27 2.12 5.11
N LEU A 97 -2.99 1.74 3.86
CA LEU A 97 -1.66 1.32 3.41
C LEU A 97 -0.63 2.46 3.47
N HIS A 98 -1.04 3.68 3.13
CA HIS A 98 -0.21 4.87 3.31
C HIS A 98 0.17 5.09 4.79
N ILE A 99 -0.79 4.96 5.72
CA ILE A 99 -0.50 5.04 7.17
C ILE A 99 0.47 3.92 7.58
N THR A 100 0.31 2.69 7.07
CA THR A 100 1.23 1.57 7.32
C THR A 100 2.67 1.96 6.96
N LYS A 101 2.90 2.45 5.73
CA LYS A 101 4.21 2.92 5.25
C LYS A 101 4.77 4.03 6.14
N LYS A 102 3.95 5.00 6.52
CA LYS A 102 4.33 6.13 7.38
C LYS A 102 4.77 5.69 8.78
N VAL A 103 4.03 4.76 9.41
CA VAL A 103 4.34 4.26 10.76
C VAL A 103 5.64 3.46 10.76
N VAL A 104 5.84 2.59 9.77
CA VAL A 104 7.08 1.81 9.61
C VAL A 104 8.27 2.73 9.37
N TRP A 105 8.15 3.70 8.46
CA TRP A 105 9.21 4.66 8.18
C TRP A 105 9.63 5.42 9.44
N ARG A 106 8.68 5.87 10.26
CA ARG A 106 8.97 6.54 11.54
C ARG A 106 9.78 5.65 12.49
N HIS A 107 9.48 4.35 12.53
CA HIS A 107 10.20 3.41 13.39
C HIS A 107 11.63 3.17 12.89
N ILE A 108 11.82 3.03 11.57
CA ILE A 108 13.15 2.95 10.94
C ILE A 108 13.97 4.21 11.24
N MET A 109 13.39 5.40 11.08
CA MET A 109 14.09 6.65 11.40
C MET A 109 14.49 6.75 12.88
N SER A 110 13.74 6.11 13.78
CA SER A 110 14.01 6.11 15.22
C SER A 110 14.90 4.95 15.71
N SER A 111 15.28 4.01 14.85
CA SER A 111 16.05 2.83 15.25
C SER A 111 17.56 3.09 15.31
N GLY A 112 18.02 4.21 14.75
CA GLY A 112 19.44 4.51 14.58
C GLY A 112 20.06 3.89 13.32
N LEU A 113 19.28 3.17 12.51
CA LEU A 113 19.74 2.53 11.26
C LEU A 113 20.23 3.55 10.21
N LEU A 114 19.88 4.83 10.33
CA LEU A 114 20.13 5.86 9.33
C LEU A 114 20.89 7.07 9.91
N ASN A 115 21.75 6.85 10.92
CA ASN A 115 22.43 7.91 11.66
C ASN A 115 23.69 8.47 10.96
N SER A 116 24.25 7.73 10.00
CA SER A 116 25.43 8.15 9.23
C SER A 116 25.27 7.92 7.74
N ALA A 117 26.04 8.65 6.93
CA ALA A 117 26.02 8.50 5.47
C ALA A 117 26.38 7.07 5.01
N LEU A 118 27.27 6.38 5.73
CA LEU A 118 27.64 5.00 5.45
C LEU A 118 26.47 4.03 5.72
N GLU A 119 25.77 4.21 6.84
CA GLU A 119 24.59 3.40 7.18
C GLU A 119 23.44 3.66 6.21
N ILE A 120 23.22 4.91 5.82
CA ILE A 120 22.23 5.28 4.79
C ILE A 120 22.56 4.61 3.46
N TYR A 121 23.81 4.67 3.01
CA TYR A 121 24.25 4.04 1.76
C TYR A 121 24.01 2.53 1.79
N ARG A 122 24.32 1.90 2.92
CA ARG A 122 24.08 0.48 3.21
C ARG A 122 22.59 0.11 3.19
N ALA A 123 21.73 0.95 3.75
CA ALA A 123 20.29 0.71 3.79
C ALA A 123 19.54 1.07 2.50
N LEU A 124 20.21 1.67 1.50
CA LEU A 124 19.53 2.26 0.34
C LEU A 124 18.75 1.24 -0.50
N ASP A 125 19.37 0.10 -0.79
CA ASP A 125 18.73 -0.98 -1.56
C ASP A 125 17.48 -1.52 -0.84
N LEU A 126 17.58 -1.67 0.48
CA LEU A 126 16.51 -2.13 1.34
C LEU A 126 15.36 -1.11 1.44
N ILE A 127 15.67 0.18 1.49
CA ILE A 127 14.66 1.26 1.44
C ILE A 127 13.92 1.22 0.09
N VAL A 128 14.63 0.99 -1.01
CA VAL A 128 14.03 0.87 -2.34
C VAL A 128 13.10 -0.35 -2.40
N ARG A 129 13.53 -1.52 -1.88
CA ARG A 129 12.69 -2.72 -1.77
C ARG A 129 11.45 -2.49 -0.92
N LEU A 130 11.59 -1.81 0.22
CA LEU A 130 10.46 -1.45 1.09
C LEU A 130 9.45 -0.57 0.36
N PHE A 131 9.90 0.42 -0.43
CA PHE A 131 8.99 1.27 -1.20
C PHE A 131 8.31 0.50 -2.32
N HIS A 132 9.06 -0.32 -3.05
CA HIS A 132 8.53 -1.18 -4.11
C HIS A 132 7.44 -2.13 -3.59
N PHE A 133 7.62 -2.69 -2.39
CA PHE A 133 6.61 -3.49 -1.71
C PHE A 133 5.27 -2.75 -1.56
N TYR A 134 5.29 -1.54 -0.98
CA TYR A 134 4.05 -0.80 -0.75
C TYR A 134 3.36 -0.43 -2.07
N ASP A 135 4.13 -0.11 -3.10
CA ASP A 135 3.57 0.24 -4.41
C ASP A 135 2.94 -0.99 -5.10
N LEU A 136 3.58 -2.16 -5.01
CA LEU A 136 3.00 -3.42 -5.50
C LEU A 136 1.78 -3.84 -4.69
N ALA A 137 1.82 -3.72 -3.36
CA ALA A 137 0.69 -4.03 -2.49
C ALA A 137 -0.53 -3.15 -2.86
N ALA A 138 -0.32 -1.84 -3.07
CA ALA A 138 -1.38 -0.93 -3.51
C ALA A 138 -2.00 -1.36 -4.85
N PHE A 139 -1.15 -1.71 -5.83
CA PHE A 139 -1.59 -2.17 -7.14
C PHE A 139 -2.46 -3.44 -7.04
N PHE A 140 -1.99 -4.46 -6.31
CA PHE A 140 -2.73 -5.72 -6.18
C PHE A 140 -4.00 -5.58 -5.34
N ILE A 141 -4.01 -4.76 -4.29
CA ILE A 141 -5.23 -4.40 -3.54
C ILE A 141 -6.27 -3.80 -4.50
N ALA A 142 -5.88 -2.81 -5.30
CA ALA A 142 -6.78 -2.17 -6.25
C ALA A 142 -7.33 -3.18 -7.26
N ARG A 143 -6.46 -4.03 -7.82
CA ARG A 143 -6.86 -5.07 -8.77
C ARG A 143 -7.85 -6.07 -8.16
N GLY A 144 -7.57 -6.59 -6.97
CA GLY A 144 -8.47 -7.52 -6.28
C GLY A 144 -9.82 -6.88 -5.92
N TYR A 145 -9.81 -5.62 -5.50
CA TYR A 145 -11.03 -4.85 -5.25
C TYR A 145 -11.86 -4.68 -6.52
N GLN A 146 -11.23 -4.30 -7.63
CA GLN A 146 -11.87 -4.14 -8.94
C GLN A 146 -12.46 -5.47 -9.44
N ASP A 147 -11.74 -6.59 -9.28
CA ASP A 147 -12.27 -7.92 -9.63
C ASP A 147 -13.55 -8.25 -8.86
N ALA A 148 -13.58 -7.97 -7.55
CA ALA A 148 -14.76 -8.25 -6.73
C ALA A 148 -15.94 -7.34 -7.10
N LEU A 149 -15.67 -6.05 -7.35
CA LEU A 149 -16.64 -5.09 -7.85
C LEU A 149 -17.22 -5.53 -9.21
N TYR A 150 -16.35 -5.96 -10.13
CA TYR A 150 -16.76 -6.48 -11.43
C TYR A 150 -17.74 -7.64 -11.31
N LEU A 151 -17.43 -8.62 -10.47
CA LEU A 151 -18.25 -9.81 -10.29
C LEU A 151 -19.61 -9.48 -9.66
N ALA A 152 -19.64 -8.54 -8.71
CA ALA A 152 -20.87 -8.04 -8.11
C ALA A 152 -21.76 -7.35 -9.16
N LEU A 153 -21.20 -6.42 -9.92
CA LEU A 153 -21.91 -5.72 -10.99
C LEU A 153 -22.42 -6.68 -12.08
N LYS A 154 -21.61 -7.67 -12.49
CA LYS A 154 -22.01 -8.68 -13.51
C LYS A 154 -23.16 -9.57 -13.02
N ARG A 155 -23.27 -9.78 -11.72
CA ARG A 155 -24.38 -10.52 -11.13
C ARG A 155 -25.66 -9.70 -11.17
N GLU A 156 -25.57 -8.39 -10.91
CA GLU A 156 -26.69 -7.44 -10.95
C GLU A 156 -27.11 -7.09 -12.39
N SER A 157 -26.19 -6.99 -13.34
CA SER A 157 -26.52 -6.65 -14.75
C SER A 157 -27.14 -7.81 -15.53
N ARG A 158 -27.04 -9.05 -15.03
CA ARG A 158 -27.92 -10.13 -15.49
C ARG A 158 -29.39 -9.85 -15.18
N ASP A 159 -29.66 -8.85 -14.33
CA ASP A 159 -30.98 -8.38 -13.91
C ASP A 159 -31.34 -6.98 -14.47
N THR A 160 -30.40 -6.19 -15.02
CA THR A 160 -30.73 -4.89 -15.68
C THR A 160 -29.69 -4.42 -16.72
N SER A 161 -30.18 -3.78 -17.79
CA SER A 161 -29.50 -3.35 -19.02
C SER A 161 -28.51 -2.16 -18.89
N LEU A 162 -27.45 -2.30 -18.11
CA LEU A 162 -26.30 -1.38 -18.13
C LEU A 162 -25.07 -2.12 -18.67
N SER A 163 -24.44 -1.61 -19.75
CA SER A 163 -23.22 -2.18 -20.33
C SER A 163 -22.05 -2.01 -19.36
N LEU A 164 -21.82 -3.05 -18.54
CA LEU A 164 -20.72 -3.20 -17.60
C LEU A 164 -19.36 -2.69 -18.14
N GLU A 165 -19.12 -2.89 -19.44
CA GLU A 165 -17.87 -2.52 -20.10
C GLU A 165 -17.48 -1.04 -19.93
N GLU A 166 -18.46 -0.13 -19.87
CA GLU A 166 -18.22 1.32 -19.78
C GLU A 166 -17.76 1.73 -18.37
N VAL A 167 -18.37 1.13 -17.34
CA VAL A 167 -18.04 1.41 -15.92
C VAL A 167 -16.65 0.88 -15.54
N LEU A 168 -16.20 -0.20 -16.18
CA LEU A 168 -15.01 -0.94 -15.79
C LEU A 168 -13.75 -0.57 -16.57
N ARG A 169 -13.88 -0.06 -17.80
CA ARG A 169 -12.74 0.44 -18.58
C ARG A 169 -12.18 1.76 -18.03
N GLY A 170 -12.81 2.36 -17.02
CA GLY A 170 -12.44 3.67 -16.51
C GLY A 170 -12.82 4.81 -17.46
N GLU A 171 -13.73 4.56 -18.41
CA GLU A 171 -14.37 5.60 -19.23
C GLU A 171 -15.44 6.32 -18.39
N MET A 172 -15.09 6.79 -17.20
CA MET A 172 -15.87 7.89 -16.63
C MET A 172 -15.71 9.09 -17.57
N PRO A 173 -16.77 9.87 -17.85
CA PRO A 173 -16.54 11.24 -18.24
C PRO A 173 -15.84 11.86 -17.03
N VAL A 174 -14.52 11.96 -17.13
CA VAL A 174 -13.74 12.81 -16.24
C VAL A 174 -14.25 14.19 -16.55
N GLU A 175 -15.26 14.62 -15.80
CA GLU A 175 -15.59 16.02 -15.74
C GLU A 175 -14.28 16.70 -15.37
N PRO A 176 -13.74 17.56 -16.25
CA PRO A 176 -12.33 17.89 -16.21
C PRO A 176 -12.05 18.62 -14.91
N LEU A 177 -11.43 17.93 -13.96
CA LEU A 177 -10.64 18.59 -12.94
C LEU A 177 -9.45 19.19 -13.69
N ILE A 178 -9.68 20.43 -14.14
CA ILE A 178 -8.74 21.38 -14.74
C ILE A 178 -8.58 21.23 -16.26
N THR A 179 -9.14 22.20 -16.97
CA THR A 179 -8.98 22.45 -18.41
C THR A 179 -7.53 22.81 -18.80
N SER A 180 -7.02 22.09 -19.82
CA SER A 180 -5.92 22.40 -20.77
C SER A 180 -4.49 22.50 -20.19
N GLN A 181 -3.42 21.94 -20.78
CA GLN A 181 -3.08 21.73 -22.19
C GLN A 181 -2.27 20.43 -22.44
N GLN A 182 -2.31 19.98 -23.70
CA GLN A 182 -1.65 18.80 -24.27
C GLN A 182 -0.11 18.88 -24.20
N ALA A 183 0.55 17.76 -23.87
CA ALA A 183 1.97 17.55 -24.18
C ALA A 183 2.21 16.08 -24.60
N THR A 184 2.94 15.92 -25.70
CA THR A 184 3.19 14.66 -26.41
C THR A 184 4.27 13.80 -25.73
N ALA A 185 4.17 12.49 -25.97
CA ALA A 185 4.72 11.39 -25.18
C ALA A 185 6.26 11.21 -25.13
N ARG A 186 7.07 12.24 -25.37
CA ARG A 186 8.54 12.18 -25.17
C ARG A 186 9.02 12.83 -23.84
N SER A 187 8.09 13.38 -23.06
CA SER A 187 8.30 14.19 -21.82
C SER A 187 8.31 13.38 -20.50
N TRP A 188 8.14 12.06 -20.56
CA TRP A 188 7.97 11.19 -19.37
C TRP A 188 9.14 11.18 -18.35
N LEU A 189 10.34 11.64 -18.73
CA LEU A 189 11.49 11.77 -17.82
C LEU A 189 11.58 13.16 -17.14
N GLU A 190 10.85 14.17 -17.61
CA GLU A 190 10.84 15.53 -17.05
C GLU A 190 9.71 15.75 -16.02
N SER A 191 8.84 14.76 -15.82
CA SER A 191 7.56 14.86 -15.09
C SER A 191 7.66 14.92 -13.56
N TRP A 192 8.86 14.93 -12.98
CA TRP A 192 9.10 14.88 -11.53
C TRP A 192 8.96 16.22 -10.79
N ASN A 193 8.52 17.30 -11.46
CA ASN A 193 8.38 18.64 -10.86
C ASN A 193 6.99 18.97 -10.27
N LEU A 194 6.09 18.01 -10.08
CA LEU A 194 4.65 18.25 -9.88
C LEU A 194 4.14 18.66 -8.47
N PHE A 195 5.00 19.01 -7.49
CA PHE A 195 4.54 19.44 -6.15
C PHE A 195 5.02 20.81 -5.69
N LYS A 196 5.35 21.72 -6.60
CA LYS A 196 5.60 23.13 -6.24
C LYS A 196 4.90 24.05 -7.22
N THR A 197 3.72 24.55 -6.86
CA THR A 197 3.35 25.92 -7.24
C THR A 197 3.71 26.83 -6.07
N ARG A 198 4.45 27.89 -6.41
CA ARG A 198 4.57 29.11 -5.61
C ARG A 198 3.21 29.78 -5.48
#